data_AF-A0A924W784-F1
#
_entry.id   AF-A0A924W784-F1
#
_cell.length_a   1.000
_cell.length_b   1.000
_cell.length_c   1.000
_cell.angle_alpha   90.00
_cell.angle_beta   90.00
_cell.angle_gamma   90.00
#
_symmetry.space_group_name_H-M   'P 1'
#
loop_
_entity.id
_entity.type
_entity.pdbx_description
1 polymer ?
#
loop_
_entity_poly.entity_id
_entity_poly.type
_entity_poly.pdbx_seq_one_letter_code
_entity_poly.pdbx_strand_id
1 'polypeptide(L)'
;MSRGKNVLNQPLQSCSTAPMTGFFRDGCCGTGAGDVGLHVVCIVATKEFLEFSKSRGNDLSTPVPEYQFPGLSPGDRWCLCASRWKEAFDAGMAPRVVLAATHMSMLEFATLEELSLHAVDTKAV
;
A
#
# COMPACT_ATOMS: atom_id res chain seq x y z
N MET A 1 -17.67 -12.53 4.19
CA MET A 1 -16.41 -12.94 3.53
C MET A 1 -15.27 -12.19 4.21
N SER A 2 -14.25 -12.90 4.68
CA SER A 2 -13.11 -12.27 5.38
C SER A 2 -12.18 -11.61 4.36
N ARG A 3 -11.78 -10.36 4.61
CA ARG A 3 -10.85 -9.57 3.78
C ARG A 3 -9.38 -10.05 3.88
N GLY A 4 -9.16 -11.16 4.57
CA GLY A 4 -7.85 -11.69 4.89
C GLY A 4 -7.33 -11.19 6.24
N LYS A 5 -6.06 -11.51 6.49
CA LYS A 5 -5.33 -11.06 7.69
C LYS A 5 -4.28 -10.05 7.30
N ASN A 6 -3.93 -9.18 8.24
CA ASN A 6 -2.79 -8.29 8.10
C ASN A 6 -1.47 -9.01 8.43
N VAL A 7 -0.34 -8.32 8.20
CA VAL A 7 1.01 -8.82 8.50
C VAL A 7 1.27 -9.09 9.99
N LEU A 8 0.39 -8.63 10.87
CA LEU A 8 0.42 -8.89 12.32
C LEU A 8 -0.46 -10.11 12.70
N ASN A 9 -0.95 -10.86 11.71
CA ASN A 9 -1.86 -12.00 11.87
C ASN A 9 -3.20 -11.63 12.55
N GLN A 10 -3.63 -10.37 12.45
CA GLN A 10 -4.92 -9.86 12.92
C GLN A 10 -5.87 -9.65 11.73
N PRO A 11 -7.19 -9.46 11.96
CA PRO A 11 -8.12 -9.08 10.88
C PRO A 11 -7.62 -7.84 10.13
N LEU A 12 -7.68 -7.88 8.79
CA LEU A 12 -7.25 -6.77 7.94
C LEU A 12 -8.14 -5.53 8.17
N GLN A 13 -7.52 -4.40 8.52
CA GLN A 13 -8.22 -3.12 8.67
C GLN A 13 -8.35 -2.38 7.34
N SER A 14 -9.28 -1.42 7.27
CA SER A 14 -9.42 -0.52 6.12
C SER A 14 -8.19 0.39 5.99
N CYS A 15 -7.71 0.57 4.76
CA CYS A 15 -6.60 1.45 4.45
C CYS A 15 -7.08 2.90 4.25
N SER A 16 -8.02 3.13 3.33
CA SER A 16 -8.57 4.45 3.01
C SER A 16 -9.95 4.37 2.35
N THR A 17 -10.83 5.31 2.63
CA THR A 17 -12.10 5.49 1.89
C THR A 17 -12.17 6.84 1.16
N ALA A 18 -11.19 7.71 1.39
CA ALA A 18 -11.05 9.03 0.76
C ALA A 18 -9.56 9.40 0.68
N PRO A 19 -8.87 9.15 -0.46
CA PRO A 19 -9.41 8.55 -1.68
C PRO A 19 -9.77 7.06 -1.50
N MET A 20 -10.77 6.58 -2.25
CA MET A 20 -11.17 5.17 -2.22
C MET A 20 -10.07 4.30 -2.84
N THR A 21 -9.48 3.42 -2.03
CA THR A 21 -8.37 2.55 -2.43
C THR A 21 -8.79 1.08 -2.54
N GLY A 22 -7.80 0.21 -2.78
CA GLY A 22 -7.96 -1.22 -2.90
C GLY A 22 -8.21 -1.64 -4.35
N PHE A 23 -7.73 -2.82 -4.72
CA PHE A 23 -7.96 -3.38 -6.05
C PHE A 23 -9.46 -3.49 -6.35
N PHE A 24 -10.26 -3.90 -5.36
CA PHE A 24 -11.72 -4.00 -5.47
C PHE A 24 -12.47 -2.68 -5.19
N ARG A 25 -11.76 -1.57 -4.95
CA ARG A 25 -12.34 -0.26 -4.57
C ARG A 25 -13.28 -0.33 -3.35
N ASP A 26 -12.90 -1.11 -2.35
CA ASP A 26 -13.62 -1.28 -1.08
C ASP A 26 -12.88 -0.67 0.13
N GLY A 27 -11.80 0.06 -0.15
CA GLY A 27 -10.96 0.74 0.82
C GLY A 27 -9.96 -0.15 1.57
N CYS A 28 -9.85 -1.42 1.20
CA CYS A 28 -8.99 -2.39 1.87
C CYS A 28 -7.92 -2.94 0.92
N CYS A 29 -6.75 -3.29 1.45
CA CYS A 29 -5.66 -3.90 0.66
C CYS A 29 -5.81 -5.43 0.59
N GLY A 30 -7.05 -5.90 0.48
CA GLY A 30 -7.35 -7.30 0.21
C GLY A 30 -7.08 -7.63 -1.26
N THR A 31 -6.72 -8.88 -1.53
CA THR A 31 -6.34 -9.33 -2.89
C THR A 31 -7.09 -10.62 -3.27
N GLY A 32 -6.96 -11.05 -4.53
CA GLY A 32 -7.61 -12.24 -5.07
C GLY A 32 -7.12 -12.55 -6.49
N ALA A 33 -7.70 -13.58 -7.14
CA ALA A 33 -7.17 -14.15 -8.39
C ALA A 33 -7.01 -13.14 -9.56
N GLY A 34 -7.76 -12.04 -9.58
CA GLY A 34 -7.66 -11.01 -10.61
C GLY A 34 -6.60 -9.92 -10.35
N ASP A 35 -6.07 -9.84 -9.13
CA ASP A 35 -5.13 -8.81 -8.72
C ASP A 35 -3.68 -9.28 -8.93
N VAL A 36 -3.26 -9.33 -10.20
CA VAL A 36 -1.90 -9.74 -10.59
C VAL A 36 -0.82 -8.82 -10.00
N GLY A 37 -1.16 -7.55 -9.74
CA GLY A 37 -0.25 -6.58 -9.13
C GLY A 37 -0.06 -6.74 -7.63
N LEU A 38 -0.93 -7.51 -6.96
CA LEU A 38 -0.96 -7.69 -5.51
C LEU A 38 -0.94 -6.34 -4.78
N HIS A 39 -2.06 -5.61 -4.83
CA HIS A 39 -2.23 -4.33 -4.14
C HIS A 39 -2.45 -4.54 -2.63
N VAL A 40 -1.45 -5.11 -1.96
CA VAL A 40 -1.55 -5.67 -0.60
C VAL A 40 -0.92 -4.81 0.50
N VAL A 41 -0.19 -3.74 0.16
CA VAL A 41 0.45 -2.87 1.16
C VAL A 41 -0.22 -1.51 1.25
N CYS A 42 -0.69 -1.16 2.45
CA CYS A 42 -1.27 0.15 2.72
C CYS A 42 -0.15 1.13 3.02
N ILE A 43 0.13 2.01 2.07
CA ILE A 43 1.13 3.07 2.21
C ILE A 43 0.51 4.37 2.70
N VAL A 44 1.31 5.25 3.28
CA VAL A 44 1.05 6.69 3.36
C VAL A 44 2.01 7.36 2.40
N ALA A 45 1.49 7.91 1.31
CA ALA A 45 2.28 8.50 0.24
C ALA A 45 3.15 9.64 0.77
N THR A 46 4.41 9.70 0.33
CA THR A 46 5.31 10.83 0.55
C THR A 46 5.63 11.47 -0.78
N LYS A 47 6.09 12.73 -0.77
CA LYS A 47 6.44 13.43 -2.01
C LYS A 47 7.57 12.70 -2.75
N GLU A 48 8.59 12.29 -2.01
CA GLU A 48 9.78 11.60 -2.51
C GLU A 48 9.40 10.25 -3.13
N PHE A 49 8.50 9.50 -2.49
CA PHE A 49 8.00 8.24 -3.05
C PHE A 49 7.21 8.47 -4.34
N LEU A 50 6.32 9.48 -4.41
CA LEU A 50 5.52 9.73 -5.61
C LEU A 50 6.40 10.12 -6.80
N GLU A 51 7.41 10.98 -6.58
CA GLU A 51 8.40 11.35 -7.59
C GLU A 51 9.22 10.12 -8.04
N PHE A 52 9.70 9.31 -7.09
CA PHE A 52 10.40 8.06 -7.38
C PHE A 52 9.53 7.10 -8.19
N SER A 53 8.29 6.84 -7.75
CA SER A 53 7.37 5.89 -8.38
C SER A 53 7.07 6.30 -9.82
N LYS A 54 6.83 7.59 -10.05
CA LYS A 54 6.65 8.16 -11.38
C LYS A 54 7.88 7.95 -12.26
N SER A 55 9.10 8.16 -11.73
CA SER A 55 10.35 7.92 -12.46
C SER A 55 10.57 6.44 -12.83
N ARG A 56 9.93 5.51 -12.10
CA ARG A 56 9.94 4.05 -12.36
C ARG A 56 8.73 3.59 -13.20
N GLY A 57 8.02 4.52 -13.84
CA GLY A 57 6.89 4.23 -14.71
C GLY A 57 5.60 3.86 -13.97
N ASN A 58 5.50 4.17 -12.68
CA ASN A 58 4.28 4.02 -11.88
C ASN A 58 3.81 5.39 -11.38
N ASP A 59 3.22 6.17 -12.28
CA ASP A 59 2.71 7.50 -11.94
C ASP A 59 1.43 7.40 -11.09
N LEU A 60 1.59 7.60 -9.79
CA LEU A 60 0.49 7.66 -8.83
C LEU A 60 0.04 9.09 -8.53
N SER A 61 0.63 10.10 -9.16
CA SER A 61 0.34 11.52 -8.88
C SER A 61 -0.66 12.12 -9.89
N THR A 62 -0.65 11.64 -11.13
CA THR A 62 -1.53 12.15 -12.18
C THR A 62 -2.93 11.50 -12.08
N PRO A 63 -4.02 12.28 -12.04
CA PRO A 63 -5.37 11.72 -12.08
C PRO A 63 -5.65 10.95 -13.37
N VAL A 64 -6.35 9.82 -13.26
CA VAL A 64 -6.84 9.03 -14.41
C VAL A 64 -8.34 8.77 -14.22
N PRO A 65 -9.21 9.68 -14.69
CA PRO A 65 -10.66 9.61 -14.49
C PRO A 65 -11.30 8.31 -14.99
N GLU A 66 -10.79 7.73 -16.08
CA GLU A 66 -11.26 6.49 -16.69
C GLU A 66 -11.14 5.29 -15.73
N TYR A 67 -10.18 5.32 -14.81
CA TYR A 67 -9.97 4.31 -13.77
C TYR A 67 -10.45 4.72 -12.38
N GLN A 68 -11.22 5.82 -12.31
CA GLN A 68 -11.66 6.43 -11.06
C GLN A 68 -10.49 6.66 -10.10
N PHE A 69 -9.34 7.05 -10.65
CA PHE A 69 -8.13 7.30 -9.89
C PHE A 69 -7.91 8.81 -9.78
N PRO A 70 -8.02 9.41 -8.58
CA PRO A 70 -7.94 10.87 -8.42
C PRO A 70 -6.51 11.41 -8.52
N GLY A 71 -5.49 10.55 -8.57
CA GLY A 71 -4.11 10.93 -8.27
C GLY A 71 -3.91 11.08 -6.77
N LEU A 72 -2.72 10.75 -6.29
CA LEU A 72 -2.36 10.80 -4.88
C LEU A 72 -1.55 12.07 -4.56
N SER A 73 -1.81 12.60 -3.37
CA SER A 73 -1.02 13.63 -2.73
C SER A 73 -0.23 13.06 -1.55
N PRO A 74 0.87 13.72 -1.12
CA PRO A 74 1.54 13.35 0.12
C PRO A 74 0.56 13.33 1.30
N GLY A 75 0.59 12.26 2.10
CA GLY A 75 -0.34 12.02 3.20
C GLY A 75 -1.49 11.07 2.85
N ASP A 76 -1.81 10.88 1.57
CA ASP A 76 -2.86 9.96 1.16
C ASP A 76 -2.48 8.52 1.47
N ARG A 77 -3.50 7.74 1.87
CA ARG A 77 -3.36 6.30 2.04
C ARG A 77 -3.78 5.55 0.80
N TRP A 78 -2.96 4.60 0.37
CA TRP A 78 -3.21 3.83 -0.85
C TRP A 78 -2.72 2.39 -0.75
N CYS A 79 -3.40 1.48 -1.44
CA CYS A 79 -3.00 0.09 -1.55
C CYS A 79 -2.09 -0.03 -2.76
N LEU A 80 -0.80 -0.20 -2.51
CA LEU A 80 0.23 -0.29 -3.53
C LEU A 80 0.55 -1.76 -3.84
N CYS A 81 0.99 -2.02 -5.08
CA CYS A 81 1.55 -3.31 -5.47
C CYS A 81 2.74 -3.67 -4.57
N ALA A 82 2.79 -4.92 -4.07
CA ALA A 82 3.88 -5.38 -3.20
C ALA A 82 5.27 -5.16 -3.81
N SER A 83 5.43 -5.50 -5.09
CA SER A 83 6.69 -5.33 -5.83
C SER A 83 7.11 -3.86 -5.95
N ARG A 84 6.17 -2.92 -6.08
CA ARG A 84 6.46 -1.49 -6.16
C ARG A 84 6.89 -0.91 -4.81
N TRP A 85 6.34 -1.43 -3.71
CA TRP A 85 6.84 -1.06 -2.40
C TRP A 85 8.26 -1.57 -2.17
N LYS A 86 8.54 -2.84 -2.52
CA LYS A 86 9.87 -3.44 -2.37
C LYS A 86 10.91 -2.74 -3.26
N GLU A 87 10.56 -2.40 -4.50
CA GLU A 87 11.40 -1.59 -5.40
C GLU A 87 11.78 -0.24 -4.74
N ALA A 88 10.81 0.43 -4.11
CA ALA A 88 11.07 1.69 -3.42
C ALA A 88 11.93 1.50 -2.16
N PHE A 89 11.71 0.42 -1.40
CA PHE A 89 12.51 0.08 -0.22
C PHE A 89 13.99 -0.16 -0.58
N ASP A 90 14.25 -0.98 -1.59
CA ASP A 90 15.61 -1.29 -2.04
C ASP A 90 16.34 -0.06 -2.60
N ALA A 91 15.59 0.94 -3.06
CA ALA A 91 16.12 2.23 -3.52
C ALA A 91 16.23 3.30 -2.40
N GLY A 92 15.86 2.98 -1.15
CA GLY A 92 15.86 3.93 -0.04
C GLY A 92 14.75 4.99 -0.11
N MET A 93 13.70 4.74 -0.91
CA MET A 93 12.59 5.66 -1.21
C MET A 93 11.23 5.11 -0.76
N ALA A 94 11.20 4.08 0.10
CA ALA A 94 9.96 3.47 0.55
C ALA A 94 9.06 4.47 1.30
N PRO A 95 7.75 4.51 0.97
CA PRO A 95 6.79 5.29 1.72
C PRO A 95 6.51 4.63 3.07
N ARG A 96 5.87 5.39 3.98
CA ARG A 96 5.42 4.86 5.26
C ARG A 96 4.33 3.79 5.08
N VAL A 97 4.20 2.87 6.02
CA VAL A 97 3.30 1.71 5.96
C VAL A 97 2.33 1.70 7.13
N VAL A 98 1.07 1.32 6.89
CA VAL A 98 0.09 0.99 7.93
C VAL A 98 0.02 -0.53 8.05
N LEU A 99 0.69 -1.10 9.05
CA LEU A 99 0.81 -2.54 9.27
C LEU A 99 -0.56 -3.20 9.48
N ALA A 100 -1.46 -2.57 10.23
CA ALA A 100 -2.78 -3.13 10.51
C ALA A 100 -3.67 -3.21 9.26
N ALA A 101 -3.39 -2.42 8.22
CA ALA A 101 -4.08 -2.38 6.94
C ALA A 101 -3.28 -2.99 5.77
N THR A 102 -2.13 -3.61 6.05
CA THR A 102 -1.28 -4.29 5.06
C THR A 102 -1.52 -5.79 5.14
N HIS A 103 -1.93 -6.40 4.03
CA HIS A 103 -2.33 -7.81 3.95
C HIS A 103 -1.12 -8.76 4.09
N MET A 104 -1.36 -9.95 4.65
CA MET A 104 -0.29 -10.87 5.06
C MET A 104 0.61 -11.33 3.90
N SER A 105 0.09 -11.38 2.66
CA SER A 105 0.88 -11.72 1.46
C SER A 105 2.02 -10.74 1.20
N MET A 106 2.03 -9.54 1.80
CA MET A 106 3.18 -8.65 1.73
C MET A 106 4.45 -9.29 2.31
N LEU A 107 4.31 -10.24 3.24
CA LEU A 107 5.43 -10.99 3.83
C LEU A 107 6.15 -11.92 2.85
N GLU A 108 5.58 -12.16 1.66
CA GLU A 108 6.24 -12.88 0.58
C GLU A 108 7.26 -11.98 -0.17
N PHE A 109 7.20 -10.65 0.03
CA PHE A 109 8.01 -9.64 -0.66
C PHE A 109 8.96 -8.86 0.26
N ALA A 110 8.58 -8.68 1.52
CA ALA A 110 9.36 -7.95 2.52
C ALA A 110 9.16 -8.53 3.91
N THR A 111 10.16 -8.48 4.78
CA THR A 111 10.02 -8.97 6.16
C THR A 111 9.20 -8.02 7.01
N LEU A 112 8.68 -8.53 8.14
CA LEU A 112 7.96 -7.67 9.09
C LEU A 112 8.88 -6.57 9.64
N GLU A 113 10.17 -6.85 9.82
CA GLU A 113 11.16 -5.88 10.26
C GLU A 113 11.34 -4.75 9.23
N GLU A 114 11.51 -5.09 7.95
CA GLU A 114 11.60 -4.10 6.85
C GLU A 114 10.36 -3.20 6.82
N LEU A 115 9.16 -3.78 6.93
CA LEU A 115 7.91 -3.03 6.99
C LEU A 115 7.81 -2.15 8.25
N SER A 116 8.29 -2.67 9.39
CA SER A 116 8.24 -1.98 10.68
C SER A 116 9.14 -0.75 10.74
N LEU A 117 10.25 -0.73 9.99
CA LEU A 117 11.10 0.47 9.85
C LEU A 117 10.33 1.67 9.28
N HIS A 118 9.25 1.43 8.53
CA HIS A 118 8.44 2.45 7.89
C HIS A 118 7.03 2.57 8.50
N ALA A 119 6.74 1.87 9.59
CA ALA A 119 5.40 1.80 10.16
C ALA A 119 4.93 3.14 10.79
N VAL A 120 3.65 3.48 10.60
CA VAL A 120 3.00 4.63 11.29
C VAL A 120 2.06 4.20 12.41
N ASP A 121 1.68 2.94 12.44
CA ASP A 121 0.83 2.30 13.44
C ASP A 121 1.66 1.24 14.18
N THR A 122 2.72 1.68 14.85
CA THR A 122 3.40 0.82 15.82
C THR A 122 2.42 0.46 16.92
N LYS A 123 2.36 -0.84 17.27
CA LYS A 123 1.68 -1.31 18.48
C LYS A 123 2.08 -0.38 19.64
N ALA A 124 1.11 0.23 20.29
CA ALA A 124 1.30 0.60 21.68
C ALA A 124 1.71 -0.70 22.39
N VAL A 125 2.97 -0.74 22.86
CA VAL A 125 3.46 -1.80 23.74
C VAL A 125 2.67 -1.74 25.04
#